data_AF-A0A837R7T4-F1
#
_entry.id   AF-A0A837R7T4-F1
#
_cell.length_a   1.000
_cell.length_b   1.000
_cell.length_c   1.000
_cell.angle_alpha   90.00
_cell.angle_beta   90.00
_cell.angle_gamma   90.00
#
_symmetry.space_group_name_H-M   'P 1'
#
loop_
_entity.id
_entity.type
_entity.pdbx_description
1 polymer ?
#
loop_
_entity_poly.entity_id
_entity_poly.type
_entity_poly.pdbx_seq_one_letter_code
_entity_poly.pdbx_strand_id
1 'polypeptide(L)'
;MQVTYNSFLPTYKTPFGAVTQQTPVQFTIGIQSVTPVKQVDLCVAHDGQWDDEATLPLRPVSPTTYTTTFIPTQVGLYFYYFRIETATTTVFYGCVDGGYGGPGVQYVLREHVQMYQLTILKAIETLPQWYREGVAYQIFVDRFNNGNADGHVNAPKANSFIYGRLTDRPLYVRDEHRAILRWDFYGGNLRGIRAKIPYLQQLGVTIVYLTPIFEASSNHRYDTGDFLKIDPVLGTLADFDDLVTALHQAGMRLILDGVFNHVGVDSKYFNQAEKYPTVGATQSKDSPYYRWFTFIHYPQDYDSWWGIRDLPTVDKEDPTYRDFIFGKPDSVIDYWTQRGVDGWRLDVADELPDDFIAGIRRTLDRYPDKVLIGEVWEDASHKLAYGLRRHYLEGGGLHAVMNYPLRRLIIHVLNGILSPAEWWRELMTLKENYPATTFQYNFNNIGTHDTPRILTMLEENQQRLRLAVQLLLTLPGVPCLYYGDEALMLGGKDPDNRAFYPWADADQAQVQFVTEWLHWRRQHPWLNAAHFAPFYLADYGIGYSYWQGDQTVLVVINVTTEPRTVTSHDLKLSGLPLDLARAIQHCLVTRTIGGEQCRVIENFT
;
A
#
# COMPACT_ATOMS: atom_id res chain seq x y z
N MET A 1 22.90 -3.87 -34.95
CA MET A 1 23.33 -2.78 -34.05
C MET A 1 23.00 -3.21 -32.63
N GLN A 2 23.97 -3.17 -31.72
CA GLN A 2 23.76 -3.52 -30.32
C GLN A 2 23.60 -2.23 -29.51
N VAL A 3 22.53 -2.14 -28.73
CA VAL A 3 22.21 -0.98 -27.89
C VAL A 3 22.08 -1.46 -26.45
N THR A 4 22.68 -0.72 -25.53
CA THR A 4 22.70 -1.05 -24.10
C THR A 4 22.27 0.15 -23.28
N TYR A 5 21.13 0.01 -22.61
CA TYR A 5 20.63 0.93 -21.60
C TYR A 5 19.93 0.11 -20.51
N ASN A 6 20.09 0.51 -19.25
CA ASN A 6 19.43 -0.13 -18.11
C ASN A 6 19.10 0.96 -17.08
N SER A 7 17.82 1.34 -16.97
CA SER A 7 17.39 2.45 -16.10
C SER A 7 17.67 2.22 -14.62
N PHE A 8 17.91 0.96 -14.21
CA PHE A 8 18.26 0.62 -12.84
C PHE A 8 19.72 0.91 -12.47
N LEU A 9 20.59 1.17 -13.45
CA LEU A 9 22.01 1.40 -13.20
C LEU A 9 22.36 2.89 -13.28
N PRO A 10 23.03 3.45 -12.26
CA PRO A 10 23.46 4.86 -12.26
C PRO A 10 24.32 5.25 -13.47
N THR A 11 25.03 4.30 -14.08
CA THR A 11 25.83 4.52 -15.28
C THR A 11 25.01 4.95 -16.49
N TYR A 12 23.72 4.60 -16.53
CA TYR A 12 22.81 4.92 -17.65
C TYR A 12 21.78 6.00 -17.30
N LYS A 13 21.35 6.10 -16.03
CA LYS A 13 20.40 7.12 -15.56
C LYS A 13 20.80 7.60 -14.16
N THR A 14 21.05 8.90 -14.01
CA THR A 14 21.38 9.50 -12.71
C THR A 14 20.67 10.85 -12.52
N PRO A 15 20.01 11.09 -11.37
CA PRO A 15 19.81 10.15 -10.26
C PRO A 15 18.84 9.00 -10.62
N PHE A 16 18.94 7.90 -9.87
CA PHE A 16 18.00 6.78 -9.99
C PHE A 16 16.65 7.12 -9.33
N GLY A 17 15.56 6.65 -9.94
CA GLY A 17 14.22 6.76 -9.38
C GLY A 17 13.48 8.06 -9.70
N ALA A 18 12.43 8.34 -8.92
CA ALA A 18 11.67 9.58 -8.95
C ALA A 18 12.51 10.77 -8.46
N VAL A 19 12.30 11.97 -9.02
CA VAL A 19 13.07 13.18 -8.70
C VAL A 19 12.16 14.37 -8.48
N THR A 20 12.62 15.40 -7.76
CA THR A 20 11.88 16.67 -7.71
C THR A 20 12.02 17.45 -9.00
N GLN A 21 11.03 18.26 -9.35
CA GLN A 21 11.12 19.20 -10.47
C GLN A 21 12.41 20.03 -10.40
N GLN A 22 12.92 20.43 -11.56
CA GLN A 22 14.20 21.13 -11.74
C GLN A 22 15.46 20.30 -11.42
N THR A 23 15.32 19.03 -11.00
CA THR A 23 16.47 18.13 -10.83
C THR A 23 16.99 17.68 -12.19
N PRO A 24 18.25 17.98 -12.56
CA PRO A 24 18.82 17.48 -13.81
C PRO A 24 18.94 15.96 -13.77
N VAL A 25 18.36 15.29 -14.76
CA VAL A 25 18.46 13.84 -14.96
C VAL A 25 19.36 13.56 -16.15
N GLN A 26 20.52 12.96 -15.88
CA GLN A 26 21.47 12.54 -16.90
C GLN A 26 21.06 11.17 -17.45
N PHE A 27 21.01 11.07 -18.77
CA PHE A 27 20.80 9.83 -19.51
C PHE A 27 22.05 9.51 -20.32
N THR A 28 22.47 8.25 -20.28
CA THR A 28 23.60 7.73 -21.02
C THR A 28 23.19 6.43 -21.67
N ILE A 29 23.57 6.22 -22.94
CA ILE A 29 23.26 5.00 -23.70
C ILE A 29 24.51 4.50 -24.45
N GLY A 30 24.69 3.18 -24.46
CA GLY A 30 25.74 2.51 -25.23
C GLY A 30 25.20 2.04 -26.59
N ILE A 31 25.93 2.33 -27.67
CA ILE A 31 25.56 1.97 -29.04
C ILE A 31 26.80 1.44 -29.77
N GLN A 32 26.73 0.19 -30.22
CA GLN A 32 27.70 -0.44 -31.09
C GLN A 32 27.03 -0.75 -32.44
N SER A 33 27.46 -0.07 -33.49
CA SER A 33 26.89 -0.20 -34.84
C SER A 33 27.99 -0.43 -35.87
N VAL A 34 27.68 -1.24 -36.87
CA VAL A 34 28.53 -1.45 -38.05
C VAL A 34 28.41 -0.27 -39.02
N THR A 35 27.24 0.39 -39.04
CA THR A 35 27.01 1.61 -39.82
C THR A 35 27.20 2.85 -38.94
N PRO A 36 27.73 3.95 -39.48
CA PRO A 36 27.88 5.19 -38.72
C PRO A 36 26.54 5.66 -38.12
N VAL A 37 26.58 5.98 -36.83
CA VAL A 37 25.46 6.61 -36.12
C VAL A 37 25.41 8.08 -36.51
N LYS A 38 24.28 8.53 -37.04
CA LYS A 38 24.05 9.92 -37.45
C LYS A 38 23.51 10.76 -36.31
N GLN A 39 22.51 10.24 -35.61
CA GLN A 39 21.80 10.95 -34.56
C GLN A 39 21.31 9.98 -33.49
N VAL A 40 21.33 10.44 -32.25
CA VAL A 40 20.77 9.73 -31.10
C VAL A 40 19.99 10.76 -30.31
N ASP A 41 18.72 10.50 -30.09
CA ASP A 41 17.84 11.40 -29.34
C ASP A 41 17.21 10.69 -28.14
N LEU A 42 17.04 11.42 -27.05
CA LEU A 42 16.15 11.09 -25.95
C LEU A 42 14.82 11.74 -26.27
N CYS A 43 13.80 10.91 -26.38
CA CYS A 43 12.44 11.29 -26.66
C CYS A 43 11.66 11.26 -25.35
N VAL A 44 11.08 12.39 -24.93
CA VAL A 44 10.38 12.52 -23.63
C VAL A 44 9.00 13.13 -23.85
N ALA A 45 7.96 12.44 -23.41
CA ALA A 45 6.59 12.93 -23.40
C ALA A 45 6.12 13.17 -21.96
N HIS A 46 5.44 14.27 -21.71
CA HIS A 46 4.66 14.44 -20.47
C HIS A 46 3.35 13.64 -20.60
N ASP A 47 2.90 12.99 -19.53
CA ASP A 47 1.65 12.24 -19.52
C ASP A 47 0.48 13.13 -19.97
N GLY A 48 -0.34 12.60 -20.88
CA GLY A 48 -1.43 13.34 -21.53
C GLY A 48 -1.01 14.31 -22.64
N GLN A 49 0.29 14.55 -22.86
CA GLN A 49 0.83 15.42 -23.92
C GLN A 49 1.64 14.61 -24.94
N TRP A 50 1.04 13.53 -25.45
CA TRP A 50 1.71 12.56 -26.32
C TRP A 50 2.12 13.09 -27.69
N ASP A 51 1.46 14.15 -28.17
CA ASP A 51 1.76 14.81 -29.45
C ASP A 51 2.84 15.90 -29.33
N ASP A 52 3.22 16.29 -28.11
CA ASP A 52 4.22 17.35 -27.83
C ASP A 52 5.47 16.74 -27.15
N GLU A 53 6.07 15.77 -27.84
CA GLU A 53 7.25 15.06 -27.35
C GLU A 53 8.51 15.93 -27.50
N ALA A 54 9.20 16.17 -26.38
CA ALA A 54 10.50 16.81 -26.38
C ALA A 54 11.56 15.84 -26.93
N THR A 55 12.31 16.27 -27.93
CA THR A 55 13.45 15.53 -28.49
C THR A 55 14.75 16.21 -28.06
N LEU A 56 15.57 15.51 -27.27
CA LEU A 56 16.86 15.99 -26.80
C LEU A 56 17.99 15.23 -27.49
N PRO A 57 18.85 15.86 -28.30
CA PRO A 57 19.98 15.18 -28.90
C PRO A 57 20.99 14.74 -27.84
N LEU A 58 21.51 13.52 -27.96
CA LEU A 58 22.62 13.03 -27.15
C LEU A 58 23.95 13.33 -27.84
N ARG A 59 24.90 13.86 -27.06
CA ARG A 59 26.27 14.09 -27.51
C ARG A 59 27.12 12.83 -27.32
N PRO A 60 28.01 12.49 -28.27
CA PRO A 60 28.97 11.41 -28.08
C PRO A 60 29.98 11.79 -27.00
N VAL A 61 30.25 10.87 -26.07
CA VAL A 61 31.32 10.98 -25.05
C VAL A 61 32.43 9.95 -25.26
N SER A 62 32.14 8.90 -26.01
CA SER A 62 33.10 7.91 -26.49
C SER A 62 32.64 7.40 -27.87
N PRO A 63 33.43 6.59 -28.59
CA PRO A 63 33.01 6.00 -29.86
C PRO A 63 31.70 5.21 -29.81
N THR A 64 31.31 4.73 -28.62
CA THR A 64 30.14 3.86 -28.43
C THR A 64 29.18 4.38 -27.36
N THR A 65 29.35 5.59 -26.85
CA THR A 65 28.57 6.09 -25.71
C THR A 65 28.09 7.51 -25.96
N TYR A 66 26.82 7.74 -25.68
CA TYR A 66 26.12 9.00 -25.92
C TYR A 66 25.42 9.43 -24.63
N THR A 67 25.37 10.73 -24.36
CA THR A 67 24.73 11.27 -23.15
C THR A 67 23.95 12.54 -23.41
N THR A 68 22.90 12.78 -22.63
CA THR A 68 22.18 14.05 -22.56
C THR A 68 21.69 14.30 -21.13
N THR A 69 21.15 15.49 -20.90
CA THR A 69 20.56 15.86 -19.61
C THR A 69 19.19 16.47 -19.86
N PHE A 70 18.18 15.89 -19.24
CA PHE A 70 16.82 16.41 -19.22
C PHE A 70 16.56 17.11 -17.88
N ILE A 71 15.98 18.31 -17.92
CA ILE A 71 15.59 19.05 -16.71
C ILE A 71 14.05 19.15 -16.75
N PRO A 72 13.33 18.36 -15.95
CA PRO A 72 11.88 18.40 -15.91
C PRO A 72 11.42 19.69 -15.22
N THR A 73 10.57 20.46 -15.91
CA THR A 73 10.08 21.75 -15.39
C THR A 73 8.69 21.68 -14.78
N GLN A 74 7.93 20.61 -15.05
CA GLN A 74 6.58 20.41 -14.55
C GLN A 74 6.55 19.18 -13.64
N VAL A 75 5.69 19.22 -12.63
CA VAL A 75 5.38 18.08 -11.76
C VAL A 75 4.47 17.14 -12.53
N GLY A 76 4.65 15.84 -12.36
CA GLY A 76 3.83 14.84 -13.04
C GLY A 76 4.63 13.66 -13.53
N LEU A 77 3.98 12.86 -14.36
CA LEU A 77 4.54 11.67 -14.96
C LEU A 77 5.10 11.98 -16.35
N TYR A 78 6.32 11.54 -16.60
CA TYR A 78 6.96 11.59 -17.90
C TYR A 78 7.27 10.18 -18.39
N PHE A 79 7.25 10.03 -19.70
CA PHE A 79 7.61 8.79 -20.38
C PHE A 79 8.71 9.05 -21.38
N TYR A 80 9.67 8.14 -21.49
CA TYR A 80 10.79 8.33 -22.38
C TYR A 80 11.27 7.05 -23.07
N TYR A 81 11.92 7.24 -24.23
CA TYR A 81 12.61 6.22 -25.00
C TYR A 81 13.76 6.87 -25.79
N PHE A 82 14.55 6.07 -26.50
CA PHE A 82 15.63 6.58 -27.35
C PHE A 82 15.33 6.34 -28.83
N ARG A 83 15.60 7.34 -29.67
CA ARG A 83 15.61 7.20 -31.14
C ARG A 83 17.05 7.19 -31.63
N ILE A 84 17.42 6.20 -32.43
CA ILE A 84 18.78 6.02 -32.95
C ILE A 84 18.72 5.94 -34.46
N GLU A 85 19.33 6.92 -35.12
CA GLU A 85 19.41 7.00 -36.58
C GLU A 85 20.82 6.67 -37.04
N THR A 86 20.91 5.74 -37.99
CA THR A 86 22.16 5.36 -38.65
C THR A 86 22.10 5.76 -40.13
N ALA A 87 23.17 5.49 -40.87
CA ALA A 87 23.16 5.71 -42.32
C ALA A 87 22.03 4.99 -43.08
N THR A 88 21.55 3.85 -42.56
CA THR A 88 20.66 2.93 -43.29
C THR A 88 19.34 2.63 -42.59
N THR A 89 19.23 2.91 -41.29
CA THR A 89 18.03 2.56 -40.51
C THR A 89 17.84 3.49 -39.31
N THR A 90 16.59 3.66 -38.91
CA THR A 90 16.18 4.25 -37.64
C THR A 90 15.62 3.14 -36.77
N VAL A 91 16.08 3.05 -35.52
CA VAL A 91 15.50 2.16 -34.52
C VAL A 91 15.13 2.95 -33.28
N PHE A 92 14.22 2.38 -32.50
CA PHE A 92 13.82 2.91 -31.21
C PHE A 92 14.27 1.95 -30.12
N TYR A 93 14.59 2.47 -28.94
CA TYR A 93 14.97 1.66 -27.79
C TYR A 93 14.14 2.09 -26.58
N GLY A 94 13.32 1.17 -26.10
CA GLY A 94 12.37 1.37 -25.01
C GLY A 94 12.49 0.28 -23.96
N CYS A 95 11.62 0.30 -22.97
CA CYS A 95 11.57 -0.76 -21.96
C CYS A 95 11.03 -2.07 -22.56
N VAL A 96 11.12 -3.16 -21.80
CA VAL A 96 10.42 -4.40 -22.16
C VAL A 96 8.91 -4.23 -21.99
N ASP A 97 8.14 -5.12 -22.62
CA ASP A 97 6.67 -5.17 -22.47
C ASP A 97 6.25 -5.21 -21.00
N GLY A 98 5.18 -4.48 -20.68
CA GLY A 98 4.70 -4.28 -19.31
C GLY A 98 5.16 -2.99 -18.64
N GLY A 99 5.95 -2.15 -19.32
CA GLY A 99 6.36 -0.84 -18.79
C GLY A 99 7.40 -0.93 -17.67
N TYR A 100 8.08 -2.08 -17.54
CA TYR A 100 9.04 -2.31 -16.45
C TYR A 100 10.36 -1.58 -16.67
N GLY A 101 10.96 -1.10 -15.59
CA GLY A 101 12.30 -0.52 -15.66
C GLY A 101 13.40 -1.55 -15.94
N GLY A 102 14.61 -1.04 -16.16
CA GLY A 102 15.86 -1.78 -16.33
C GLY A 102 16.28 -1.94 -17.80
N PRO A 103 16.94 -3.06 -18.22
CA PRO A 103 17.26 -3.32 -19.62
C PRO A 103 16.06 -3.15 -20.54
N GLY A 104 16.34 -2.57 -21.70
CA GLY A 104 15.35 -2.36 -22.75
C GLY A 104 15.52 -3.28 -23.95
N VAL A 105 14.68 -3.03 -24.95
CA VAL A 105 14.68 -3.75 -26.22
C VAL A 105 14.57 -2.77 -27.39
N GLN A 106 15.01 -3.24 -28.57
CA GLN A 106 14.91 -2.48 -29.81
C GLN A 106 13.55 -2.68 -30.46
N TYR A 107 12.96 -1.59 -30.93
CA TYR A 107 11.75 -1.55 -31.74
C TYR A 107 12.06 -0.95 -33.11
N VAL A 108 11.39 -1.47 -34.14
CA VAL A 108 11.51 -0.95 -35.53
C VAL A 108 10.51 0.16 -35.80
N LEU A 109 9.35 0.11 -35.15
CA LEU A 109 8.23 1.03 -35.34
C LEU A 109 7.98 1.82 -34.06
N ARG A 110 7.71 3.12 -34.21
CA ARG A 110 7.54 4.07 -33.09
C ARG A 110 6.28 3.77 -32.28
N GLU A 111 5.21 3.36 -32.94
CA GLU A 111 3.92 3.02 -32.35
C GLU A 111 3.97 1.76 -31.46
N HIS A 112 5.01 0.93 -31.58
CA HIS A 112 5.20 -0.26 -30.75
C HIS A 112 6.07 -0.01 -29.51
N VAL A 113 6.75 1.14 -29.44
CA VAL A 113 7.71 1.43 -28.38
C VAL A 113 7.02 1.45 -27.04
N GLN A 114 7.47 0.59 -26.13
CA GLN A 114 7.14 0.68 -24.71
C GLN A 114 8.09 1.67 -24.05
N MET A 115 7.54 2.66 -23.34
CA MET A 115 8.32 3.75 -22.78
C MET A 115 8.66 3.50 -21.31
N TYR A 116 9.84 3.95 -20.91
CA TYR A 116 10.22 4.01 -19.51
C TYR A 116 9.47 5.13 -18.78
N GLN A 117 9.21 4.93 -17.50
CA GLN A 117 8.62 5.95 -16.63
C GLN A 117 9.68 6.84 -15.98
N LEU A 118 9.33 8.11 -15.79
CA LEU A 118 10.03 9.08 -14.95
C LEU A 118 9.02 9.90 -14.16
N THR A 119 8.95 9.64 -12.84
CA THR A 119 8.07 10.37 -11.92
C THR A 119 8.73 11.66 -11.44
N ILE A 120 8.07 12.80 -11.61
CA ILE A 120 8.54 14.11 -11.19
C ILE A 120 7.67 14.66 -10.07
N LEU A 121 8.32 15.01 -8.96
CA LEU A 121 7.69 15.42 -7.71
C LEU A 121 7.74 16.92 -7.53
N LYS A 122 6.72 17.49 -6.91
CA LYS A 122 6.77 18.84 -6.35
C LYS A 122 7.74 18.91 -5.18
N ALA A 123 7.63 17.95 -4.28
CA ALA A 123 8.47 17.81 -3.09
C ALA A 123 8.48 16.34 -2.63
N ILE A 124 9.54 15.96 -1.91
CA ILE A 124 9.61 14.65 -1.25
C ILE A 124 8.92 14.77 0.12
N GLU A 125 7.96 13.89 0.40
CA GLU A 125 7.21 13.89 1.65
C GLU A 125 8.10 13.52 2.85
N THR A 126 7.87 14.20 3.97
CA THR A 126 8.51 13.87 5.25
C THR A 126 7.48 13.19 6.15
N LEU A 127 7.79 11.97 6.57
CA LEU A 127 6.90 11.19 7.44
C LEU A 127 7.41 11.22 8.89
N PRO A 128 6.50 11.25 9.88
CA PRO A 128 6.88 11.31 11.29
C PRO A 128 7.65 10.06 11.72
N GLN A 129 8.56 10.23 12.68
CA GLN A 129 9.44 9.15 13.14
C GLN A 129 8.67 7.92 13.63
N TRP A 130 7.58 8.13 14.39
CA TRP A 130 6.75 7.04 14.91
C TRP A 130 6.18 6.14 13.81
N TYR A 131 5.92 6.72 12.63
CA TYR A 131 5.42 5.98 11.47
C TYR A 131 6.58 5.28 10.77
N ARG A 132 7.67 5.98 10.49
CA ARG A 132 8.85 5.44 9.80
C ARG A 132 9.45 4.22 10.52
N GLU A 133 9.43 4.21 11.85
CA GLU A 133 9.94 3.13 12.71
C GLU A 133 8.83 2.19 13.21
N GLY A 134 7.62 2.37 12.70
CA GLY A 134 6.45 1.72 13.22
C GLY A 134 6.28 0.28 12.75
N VAL A 135 5.54 -0.49 13.55
CA VAL A 135 4.93 -1.74 13.12
C VAL A 135 3.44 -1.65 13.40
N ALA A 136 2.66 -1.76 12.33
CA ALA A 136 1.22 -1.63 12.35
C ALA A 136 0.50 -2.97 12.51
N TYR A 137 -0.69 -2.90 13.11
CA TYR A 137 -1.56 -4.04 13.32
C TYR A 137 -3.01 -3.62 13.00
N GLN A 138 -3.58 -4.22 11.95
CA GLN A 138 -4.93 -3.94 11.49
C GLN A 138 -5.95 -4.78 12.26
N ILE A 139 -6.93 -4.11 12.86
CA ILE A 139 -7.99 -4.73 13.67
C ILE A 139 -9.35 -4.49 13.03
N PHE A 140 -10.05 -5.59 12.72
CA PHE A 140 -11.50 -5.54 12.48
C PHE A 140 -12.23 -5.59 13.83
N VAL A 141 -12.72 -4.43 14.28
CA VAL A 141 -13.06 -4.20 15.71
C VAL A 141 -14.06 -5.22 16.27
N ASP A 142 -15.16 -5.46 15.54
CA ASP A 142 -16.23 -6.37 15.97
C ASP A 142 -15.83 -7.85 16.02
N ARG A 143 -14.62 -8.18 15.54
CA ARG A 143 -14.12 -9.55 15.40
C ARG A 143 -12.84 -9.80 16.22
N PHE A 144 -12.32 -8.79 16.91
CA PHE A 144 -11.05 -8.91 17.62
C PHE A 144 -11.22 -9.40 19.05
N ASN A 145 -11.90 -8.65 19.92
CA ASN A 145 -12.10 -9.03 21.31
C ASN A 145 -13.32 -8.31 21.90
N ASN A 146 -14.09 -9.01 22.74
CA ASN A 146 -15.18 -8.41 23.51
C ASN A 146 -14.67 -8.10 24.94
N GLY A 147 -14.72 -6.83 25.34
CA GLY A 147 -14.29 -6.36 26.66
C GLY A 147 -15.36 -6.41 27.75
N ASN A 148 -16.59 -6.83 27.44
CA ASN A 148 -17.66 -6.96 28.42
C ASN A 148 -17.50 -8.25 29.22
N ALA A 149 -17.54 -8.16 30.55
CA ALA A 149 -17.22 -9.29 31.45
C ALA A 149 -18.18 -10.49 31.32
N ASP A 150 -19.42 -10.24 30.95
CA ASP A 150 -20.48 -11.23 30.68
C ASP A 150 -20.58 -11.62 29.20
N GLY A 151 -19.71 -11.07 28.34
CA GLY A 151 -19.66 -11.35 26.91
C GLY A 151 -20.82 -10.78 26.08
N HIS A 152 -21.66 -9.90 26.64
CA HIS A 152 -22.80 -9.35 25.89
C HIS A 152 -22.34 -8.44 24.74
N VAL A 153 -23.18 -8.30 23.71
CA VAL A 153 -23.04 -7.32 22.64
C VAL A 153 -23.67 -6.00 23.10
N ASN A 154 -22.93 -4.88 23.03
CA ASN A 154 -23.50 -3.57 23.37
C ASN A 154 -24.60 -3.21 22.35
N ALA A 155 -25.69 -2.59 22.82
CA ALA A 155 -26.74 -1.99 21.99
C ALA A 155 -27.06 -2.79 20.69
N PRO A 156 -27.46 -4.08 20.82
CA PRO A 156 -27.65 -4.95 19.65
C PRO A 156 -28.67 -4.34 18.70
N LYS A 157 -28.35 -4.33 17.40
CA LYS A 157 -29.17 -3.68 16.37
C LYS A 157 -30.42 -4.53 16.09
N ALA A 158 -31.51 -3.87 15.72
CA ALA A 158 -32.71 -4.58 15.30
C ALA A 158 -32.43 -5.43 14.05
N ASN A 159 -33.04 -6.62 13.95
CA ASN A 159 -32.88 -7.53 12.82
C ASN A 159 -31.42 -7.93 12.51
N SER A 160 -30.56 -8.00 13.54
CA SER A 160 -29.19 -8.52 13.40
C SER A 160 -29.07 -9.98 13.85
N PHE A 161 -28.09 -10.70 13.31
CA PHE A 161 -27.67 -12.01 13.78
C PHE A 161 -26.52 -11.88 14.77
N ILE A 162 -26.62 -12.49 15.96
CA ILE A 162 -25.55 -12.48 16.96
C ILE A 162 -25.04 -13.90 17.14
N TYR A 163 -23.72 -14.08 17.08
CA TYR A 163 -23.11 -15.39 17.21
C TYR A 163 -23.24 -15.96 18.62
N GLY A 164 -23.73 -17.20 18.72
CA GLY A 164 -23.78 -17.95 19.97
C GLY A 164 -22.42 -18.53 20.38
N ARG A 165 -21.51 -18.75 19.41
CA ARG A 165 -20.13 -19.17 19.66
C ARG A 165 -19.17 -18.34 18.82
N LEU A 166 -18.06 -17.94 19.43
CA LEU A 166 -17.04 -17.14 18.74
C LEU A 166 -16.25 -17.94 17.69
N THR A 167 -16.32 -19.28 17.74
CA THR A 167 -15.69 -20.20 16.77
C THR A 167 -16.49 -20.38 15.49
N ASP A 168 -17.76 -19.95 15.46
CA ASP A 168 -18.59 -20.05 14.27
C ASP A 168 -18.03 -19.12 13.18
N ARG A 169 -18.19 -19.49 11.91
CA ARG A 169 -17.68 -18.69 10.79
C ARG A 169 -18.64 -17.55 10.43
N PRO A 170 -18.11 -16.39 10.00
CA PRO A 170 -18.92 -15.23 9.64
C PRO A 170 -19.77 -15.55 8.40
N LEU A 171 -21.00 -15.04 8.37
CA LEU A 171 -21.98 -15.36 7.33
C LEU A 171 -22.86 -14.15 7.06
N TYR A 172 -22.94 -13.76 5.79
CA TYR A 172 -23.96 -12.81 5.33
C TYR A 172 -25.28 -13.52 5.07
N VAL A 173 -26.30 -13.17 5.86
CA VAL A 173 -27.68 -13.60 5.62
C VAL A 173 -28.24 -12.74 4.50
N ARG A 174 -28.48 -13.34 3.33
CA ARG A 174 -28.91 -12.65 2.10
C ARG A 174 -30.28 -13.12 1.61
N ASP A 175 -30.96 -12.26 0.86
CA ASP A 175 -32.17 -12.63 0.13
C ASP A 175 -31.88 -13.25 -1.24
N GLU A 176 -32.94 -13.53 -2.00
CA GLU A 176 -32.86 -14.09 -3.36
C GLU A 176 -32.17 -13.16 -4.38
N HIS A 177 -32.12 -11.86 -4.10
CA HIS A 177 -31.43 -10.85 -4.91
C HIS A 177 -30.01 -10.56 -4.40
N ARG A 178 -29.52 -11.34 -3.43
CA ARG A 178 -28.21 -11.19 -2.77
C ARG A 178 -28.06 -9.92 -1.93
N ALA A 179 -29.13 -9.18 -1.63
CA ALA A 179 -29.10 -8.08 -0.68
C ALA A 179 -28.95 -8.62 0.74
N ILE A 180 -28.32 -7.86 1.63
CA ILE A 180 -28.12 -8.27 3.02
C ILE A 180 -29.44 -8.13 3.79
N LEU A 181 -30.01 -9.25 4.25
CA LEU A 181 -31.21 -9.25 5.07
C LEU A 181 -30.91 -8.97 6.54
N ARG A 182 -29.77 -9.47 7.04
CA ARG A 182 -29.35 -9.34 8.43
C ARG A 182 -27.84 -9.24 8.52
N TRP A 183 -27.37 -8.19 9.17
CA TRP A 183 -25.98 -8.05 9.53
C TRP A 183 -25.64 -8.94 10.74
N ASP A 184 -24.48 -9.58 10.69
CA ASP A 184 -23.98 -10.48 11.73
C ASP A 184 -22.99 -9.77 12.67
N PHE A 185 -23.02 -10.08 13.97
CA PHE A 185 -22.15 -9.46 15.00
C PHE A 185 -21.62 -10.51 15.99
N TYR A 186 -20.35 -10.37 16.37
CA TYR A 186 -19.74 -11.18 17.44
C TYR A 186 -19.63 -10.39 18.75
N GLY A 187 -19.65 -9.04 18.71
CA GLY A 187 -19.61 -8.20 19.89
C GLY A 187 -18.21 -7.68 20.25
N GLY A 188 -17.25 -7.73 19.33
CA GLY A 188 -15.96 -7.09 19.54
C GLY A 188 -16.12 -5.57 19.73
N ASN A 189 -15.37 -4.97 20.63
CA ASN A 189 -15.59 -3.58 21.05
C ASN A 189 -14.31 -2.86 21.50
N LEU A 190 -14.38 -1.54 21.69
CA LEU A 190 -13.23 -0.69 22.02
C LEU A 190 -12.59 -1.08 23.36
N ARG A 191 -13.40 -1.44 24.36
CA ARG A 191 -12.92 -2.00 25.64
C ARG A 191 -12.14 -3.29 25.44
N GLY A 192 -12.60 -4.12 24.51
CA GLY A 192 -11.94 -5.36 24.12
C GLY A 192 -10.56 -5.12 23.53
N ILE A 193 -10.40 -4.13 22.65
CA ILE A 193 -9.07 -3.73 22.14
C ILE A 193 -8.20 -3.22 23.29
N ARG A 194 -8.73 -2.34 24.13
CA ARG A 194 -8.01 -1.80 25.29
C ARG A 194 -7.48 -2.91 26.22
N ALA A 195 -8.30 -3.93 26.49
CA ALA A 195 -7.93 -5.08 27.31
C ALA A 195 -6.80 -5.93 26.69
N LYS A 196 -6.55 -5.79 25.39
CA LYS A 196 -5.52 -6.52 24.64
C LYS A 196 -4.31 -5.67 24.28
N ILE A 197 -4.22 -4.43 24.74
CA ILE A 197 -3.00 -3.61 24.62
C ILE A 197 -1.76 -4.35 25.15
N PRO A 198 -1.79 -5.07 26.30
CA PRO A 198 -0.63 -5.84 26.76
C PRO A 198 -0.17 -6.91 25.76
N TYR A 199 -1.12 -7.57 25.08
CA TYR A 199 -0.81 -8.54 24.02
C TYR A 199 -0.16 -7.85 22.82
N LEU A 200 -0.71 -6.72 22.36
CA LEU A 200 -0.14 -5.95 21.26
C LEU A 200 1.28 -5.42 21.60
N GLN A 201 1.52 -5.01 22.85
CA GLN A 201 2.84 -4.62 23.32
C GLN A 201 3.82 -5.80 23.31
N GLN A 202 3.38 -6.97 23.78
CA GLN A 202 4.18 -8.19 23.75
C GLN A 202 4.58 -8.57 22.31
N LEU A 203 3.66 -8.45 21.36
CA LEU A 203 3.95 -8.64 19.94
C LEU A 203 4.98 -7.65 19.40
N GLY A 204 5.08 -6.44 19.97
CA GLY A 204 5.94 -5.35 19.47
C GLY A 204 5.23 -4.36 18.54
N VAL A 205 3.90 -4.33 18.56
CA VAL A 205 3.07 -3.38 17.80
C VAL A 205 3.26 -1.97 18.32
N THR A 206 3.35 -0.99 17.41
CA THR A 206 3.46 0.44 17.75
C THR A 206 2.41 1.29 17.05
N ILE A 207 1.67 0.72 16.08
CA ILE A 207 0.59 1.41 15.38
C ILE A 207 -0.61 0.46 15.34
N VAL A 208 -1.77 0.93 15.80
CA VAL A 208 -3.04 0.23 15.68
C VAL A 208 -3.82 0.91 14.56
N TYR A 209 -4.22 0.13 13.56
CA TYR A 209 -5.12 0.58 12.50
C TYR A 209 -6.48 -0.09 12.70
N LEU A 210 -7.52 0.71 12.90
CA LEU A 210 -8.89 0.21 13.05
C LEU A 210 -9.65 0.37 11.73
N THR A 211 -10.35 -0.68 11.32
CA THR A 211 -11.45 -0.56 10.34
C THR A 211 -12.52 0.43 10.86
N PRO A 212 -13.48 0.89 10.04
CA PRO A 212 -14.40 1.97 10.43
C PRO A 212 -15.08 1.71 11.79
N ILE A 213 -15.12 2.74 12.63
CA ILE A 213 -15.66 2.67 14.01
C ILE A 213 -16.90 3.55 14.23
N PHE A 214 -17.26 4.34 13.22
CA PHE A 214 -18.39 5.25 13.31
C PHE A 214 -19.71 4.50 13.19
N GLU A 215 -20.77 5.09 13.74
CA GLU A 215 -22.12 4.53 13.74
C GLU A 215 -22.52 4.12 12.33
N ALA A 216 -22.95 2.87 12.15
CA ALA A 216 -23.43 2.33 10.87
C ALA A 216 -24.52 1.29 11.11
N SER A 217 -25.04 0.63 10.07
CA SER A 217 -25.97 -0.50 10.25
C SER A 217 -25.23 -1.85 10.25
N SER A 218 -24.17 -1.98 9.46
CA SER A 218 -23.41 -3.22 9.31
C SER A 218 -22.41 -3.51 10.44
N ASN A 219 -21.71 -4.64 10.31
CA ASN A 219 -20.55 -5.00 11.13
C ASN A 219 -19.23 -4.38 10.64
N HIS A 220 -19.13 -4.05 9.35
CA HIS A 220 -17.92 -3.50 8.74
C HIS A 220 -17.88 -1.97 8.78
N ARG A 221 -19.05 -1.34 8.92
CA ARG A 221 -19.26 0.11 9.15
C ARG A 221 -18.87 1.06 8.01
N TYR A 222 -18.49 0.53 6.85
CA TYR A 222 -18.37 1.30 5.60
C TYR A 222 -19.69 1.98 5.17
N ASP A 223 -20.85 1.46 5.58
CA ASP A 223 -22.16 2.11 5.44
C ASP A 223 -22.38 3.20 6.51
N THR A 224 -21.47 4.17 6.60
CA THR A 224 -21.43 5.14 7.72
C THR A 224 -22.76 5.87 7.88
N GLY A 225 -23.29 5.83 9.10
CA GLY A 225 -24.54 6.44 9.54
C GLY A 225 -24.37 7.84 10.12
N ASP A 226 -23.39 8.05 11.01
CA ASP A 226 -22.99 9.37 11.52
C ASP A 226 -21.48 9.40 11.79
N PHE A 227 -20.74 10.20 11.02
CA PHE A 227 -19.27 10.31 11.10
C PHE A 227 -18.75 10.84 12.44
N LEU A 228 -19.60 11.50 13.24
CA LEU A 228 -19.21 12.14 14.50
C LEU A 228 -19.58 11.29 15.73
N LYS A 229 -20.10 10.08 15.52
CA LYS A 229 -20.60 9.21 16.59
C LYS A 229 -19.96 7.83 16.49
N ILE A 230 -19.43 7.33 17.61
CA ILE A 230 -18.98 5.93 17.73
C ILE A 230 -20.18 5.01 17.59
N ASP A 231 -20.01 3.91 16.87
CA ASP A 231 -21.05 2.89 16.77
C ASP A 231 -21.39 2.32 18.16
N PRO A 232 -22.67 2.36 18.59
CA PRO A 232 -23.07 1.93 19.92
C PRO A 232 -22.72 0.48 20.26
N VAL A 233 -22.54 -0.39 19.25
CA VAL A 233 -22.10 -1.77 19.44
C VAL A 233 -20.63 -1.81 19.88
N LEU A 234 -19.81 -0.89 19.40
CA LEU A 234 -18.38 -0.80 19.74
C LEU A 234 -18.12 -0.09 21.06
N GLY A 235 -19.04 0.76 21.52
CA GLY A 235 -18.96 1.44 22.81
C GLY A 235 -19.40 2.90 22.73
N THR A 236 -18.90 3.69 23.66
CA THR A 236 -19.20 5.12 23.80
C THR A 236 -18.02 6.00 23.37
N LEU A 237 -18.24 7.31 23.26
CA LEU A 237 -17.15 8.27 23.05
C LEU A 237 -16.11 8.22 24.18
N ALA A 238 -16.54 8.01 25.43
CA ALA A 238 -15.63 7.85 26.55
C ALA A 238 -14.75 6.60 26.41
N ASP A 239 -15.32 5.48 25.93
CA ASP A 239 -14.53 4.27 25.67
C ASP A 239 -13.49 4.49 24.55
N PHE A 240 -13.80 5.36 23.58
CA PHE A 240 -12.84 5.79 22.56
C PHE A 240 -11.71 6.63 23.16
N ASP A 241 -12.04 7.69 23.92
CA ASP A 241 -11.04 8.55 24.56
C ASP A 241 -10.13 7.75 25.51
N ASP A 242 -10.69 6.79 26.25
CA ASP A 242 -9.96 5.84 27.10
C ASP A 242 -9.03 4.92 26.30
N LEU A 243 -9.48 4.44 25.13
CA LEU A 243 -8.66 3.61 24.24
C LEU A 243 -7.48 4.42 23.68
N VAL A 244 -7.73 5.63 23.15
CA VAL A 244 -6.67 6.50 22.61
C VAL A 244 -5.63 6.79 23.70
N THR A 245 -6.08 7.20 24.88
CA THR A 245 -5.21 7.47 26.03
C THR A 245 -4.37 6.25 26.40
N ALA A 246 -4.98 5.07 26.47
CA ALA A 246 -4.28 3.83 26.81
C ALA A 246 -3.26 3.41 25.74
N LEU A 247 -3.60 3.56 24.45
CA LEU A 247 -2.66 3.30 23.34
C LEU A 247 -1.45 4.23 23.42
N HIS A 248 -1.67 5.54 23.60
CA HIS A 248 -0.60 6.51 23.71
C HIS A 248 0.30 6.26 24.93
N GLN A 249 -0.29 5.92 26.09
CA GLN A 249 0.47 5.51 27.29
C GLN A 249 1.31 4.25 27.06
N ALA A 250 0.83 3.35 26.21
CA ALA A 250 1.55 2.14 25.79
C ALA A 250 2.61 2.40 24.70
N GLY A 251 2.78 3.64 24.24
CA GLY A 251 3.70 4.01 23.16
C GLY A 251 3.18 3.65 21.76
N MET A 252 1.88 3.38 21.62
CA MET A 252 1.23 3.07 20.34
C MET A 252 0.54 4.29 19.75
N ARG A 253 0.33 4.27 18.44
CA ARG A 253 -0.36 5.30 17.66
C ARG A 253 -1.63 4.74 17.04
N LEU A 254 -2.65 5.58 16.84
CA LEU A 254 -3.94 5.16 16.28
C LEU A 254 -4.15 5.72 14.88
N ILE A 255 -4.39 4.84 13.92
CA ILE A 255 -4.87 5.17 12.57
C ILE A 255 -6.34 4.74 12.45
N LEU A 256 -7.20 5.65 11.99
CA LEU A 256 -8.60 5.36 11.69
C LEU A 256 -8.87 5.27 10.20
N ASP A 257 -9.93 4.53 9.84
CA ASP A 257 -10.47 4.48 8.49
C ASP A 257 -11.39 5.68 8.18
N GLY A 258 -11.15 6.33 7.05
CA GLY A 258 -11.89 7.47 6.55
C GLY A 258 -12.71 7.13 5.31
N VAL A 259 -13.98 6.80 5.50
CA VAL A 259 -14.93 6.40 4.44
C VAL A 259 -15.66 7.62 3.90
N PHE A 260 -15.05 8.36 2.98
CA PHE A 260 -15.57 9.65 2.50
C PHE A 260 -16.15 9.61 1.08
N ASN A 261 -16.22 8.42 0.47
CA ASN A 261 -16.76 8.23 -0.88
C ASN A 261 -18.29 8.06 -0.89
N HIS A 262 -18.82 7.42 0.15
CA HIS A 262 -20.23 7.08 0.28
C HIS A 262 -20.64 7.08 1.76
N VAL A 263 -21.94 7.00 2.01
CA VAL A 263 -22.52 6.79 3.34
C VAL A 263 -23.51 5.64 3.30
N GLY A 264 -24.01 5.18 4.45
CA GLY A 264 -25.12 4.23 4.47
C GLY A 264 -26.43 4.84 3.97
N VAL A 265 -27.26 4.05 3.30
CA VAL A 265 -28.61 4.44 2.85
C VAL A 265 -29.51 4.91 4.01
N ASP A 266 -29.32 4.32 5.18
CA ASP A 266 -30.02 4.74 6.39
C ASP A 266 -29.17 5.67 7.26
N SER A 267 -28.22 6.39 6.68
CA SER A 267 -27.44 7.38 7.42
C SER A 267 -28.27 8.58 7.84
N LYS A 268 -27.75 9.37 8.78
CA LYS A 268 -28.33 10.67 9.16
C LYS A 268 -28.46 11.62 7.97
N TYR A 269 -27.57 11.48 6.99
CA TYR A 269 -27.47 12.37 5.83
C TYR A 269 -28.45 11.97 4.72
N PHE A 270 -28.64 10.67 4.48
CA PHE A 270 -29.54 10.15 3.44
C PHE A 270 -30.94 9.84 4.01
N ASN A 271 -30.99 9.10 5.12
CA ASN A 271 -32.12 8.80 6.01
C ASN A 271 -33.35 8.16 5.33
N GLN A 272 -33.14 7.15 4.47
CA GLN A 272 -34.22 6.53 3.70
C GLN A 272 -35.27 5.83 4.59
N ALA A 273 -34.87 5.12 5.65
CA ALA A 273 -35.79 4.48 6.58
C ALA A 273 -36.19 5.35 7.79
N GLU A 274 -35.94 6.67 7.74
CA GLU A 274 -36.32 7.62 8.81
C GLU A 274 -35.75 7.26 10.21
N LYS A 275 -34.56 6.68 10.26
CA LYS A 275 -33.91 6.26 11.53
C LYS A 275 -33.46 7.43 12.40
N TYR A 276 -33.25 8.60 11.80
CA TYR A 276 -32.79 9.80 12.49
C TYR A 276 -33.91 10.85 12.57
N PRO A 277 -33.97 11.64 13.66
CA PRO A 277 -34.94 12.73 13.79
C PRO A 277 -34.66 13.91 12.83
N THR A 278 -33.47 13.96 12.24
CA THR A 278 -33.10 14.97 11.22
C THR A 278 -33.63 14.57 9.84
N VAL A 279 -34.01 15.56 9.04
CA VAL A 279 -34.49 15.34 7.67
C VAL A 279 -33.30 15.07 6.74
N GLY A 280 -33.19 13.84 6.24
CA GLY A 280 -32.17 13.41 5.28
C GLY A 280 -32.54 13.72 3.84
N ALA A 281 -31.57 13.47 2.95
CA ALA A 281 -31.65 13.80 1.53
C ALA A 281 -32.82 13.14 0.79
N THR A 282 -33.24 11.92 1.17
CA THR A 282 -34.38 11.24 0.50
C THR A 282 -35.74 11.73 0.96
N GLN A 283 -35.80 12.43 2.09
CA GLN A 283 -37.04 12.81 2.74
C GLN A 283 -37.52 14.19 2.29
N SER A 284 -36.60 15.13 2.04
CA SER A 284 -36.92 16.43 1.47
C SER A 284 -35.78 17.01 0.64
N LYS A 285 -36.13 17.70 -0.46
CA LYS A 285 -35.19 18.51 -1.24
C LYS A 285 -34.67 19.74 -0.48
N ASP A 286 -35.37 20.13 0.58
CA ASP A 286 -34.95 21.21 1.48
C ASP A 286 -34.00 20.70 2.59
N SER A 287 -33.70 19.39 2.63
CA SER A 287 -32.69 18.84 3.53
C SER A 287 -31.35 19.54 3.29
N PRO A 288 -30.59 19.91 4.36
CA PRO A 288 -29.25 20.46 4.19
C PRO A 288 -28.28 19.49 3.51
N TYR A 289 -28.63 18.19 3.50
CA TYR A 289 -27.83 17.13 2.90
C TYR A 289 -28.26 16.78 1.47
N TYR A 290 -29.38 17.32 0.97
CA TYR A 290 -29.92 16.96 -0.35
C TYR A 290 -28.87 17.09 -1.46
N ARG A 291 -28.09 18.18 -1.42
CA ARG A 291 -27.04 18.48 -2.39
C ARG A 291 -25.82 17.58 -2.32
N TRP A 292 -25.67 16.81 -1.24
CA TRP A 292 -24.57 15.85 -1.12
C TRP A 292 -24.78 14.62 -1.99
N PHE A 293 -25.95 14.47 -2.64
CA PHE A 293 -26.28 13.27 -3.40
C PHE A 293 -26.84 13.62 -4.77
N THR A 294 -26.59 12.72 -5.73
CA THR A 294 -27.12 12.85 -7.09
C THR A 294 -28.34 11.95 -7.25
N PHE A 295 -29.52 12.55 -7.38
CA PHE A 295 -30.77 11.84 -7.67
C PHE A 295 -31.08 11.88 -9.18
N ILE A 296 -31.25 10.72 -9.78
CA ILE A 296 -31.71 10.57 -11.17
C ILE A 296 -33.24 10.75 -11.20
N HIS A 297 -33.95 10.04 -10.32
CA HIS A 297 -35.39 10.19 -10.09
C HIS A 297 -35.68 10.25 -8.59
N TYR A 298 -35.93 11.45 -8.09
CA TYR A 298 -36.12 11.68 -6.65
C TYR A 298 -37.41 11.06 -6.08
N PRO A 299 -37.36 10.44 -4.89
CA PRO A 299 -36.18 10.08 -4.09
C PRO A 299 -35.59 8.69 -4.37
N GLN A 300 -36.21 7.87 -5.24
CA GLN A 300 -35.95 6.43 -5.29
C GLN A 300 -34.79 6.00 -6.20
N ASP A 301 -34.25 6.88 -7.04
CA ASP A 301 -33.19 6.54 -7.99
C ASP A 301 -32.06 7.56 -7.90
N TYR A 302 -30.86 7.08 -7.60
CA TYR A 302 -29.71 7.88 -7.18
C TYR A 302 -28.39 7.16 -7.46
N ASP A 303 -27.32 7.95 -7.52
CA ASP A 303 -25.97 7.43 -7.69
C ASP A 303 -25.50 6.67 -6.44
N SER A 304 -24.84 5.54 -6.66
CA SER A 304 -24.42 4.61 -5.61
C SER A 304 -23.15 3.89 -5.99
N TRP A 305 -22.34 3.57 -4.99
CA TRP A 305 -21.03 2.98 -5.21
C TRP A 305 -21.19 1.61 -5.86
N TRP A 306 -20.72 1.50 -7.12
CA TRP A 306 -20.80 0.27 -7.94
C TRP A 306 -22.23 -0.28 -8.09
N GLY A 307 -23.23 0.61 -8.02
CA GLY A 307 -24.66 0.24 -8.07
C GLY A 307 -25.18 -0.45 -6.81
N ILE A 308 -24.39 -0.50 -5.73
CA ILE A 308 -24.82 -1.03 -4.43
C ILE A 308 -25.67 0.04 -3.75
N ARG A 309 -26.99 -0.14 -3.83
CA ARG A 309 -27.98 0.84 -3.35
C ARG A 309 -27.87 1.19 -1.87
N ASP A 310 -27.30 0.30 -1.07
CA ASP A 310 -27.08 0.55 0.36
C ASP A 310 -26.00 1.60 0.63
N LEU A 311 -25.22 1.99 -0.39
CA LEU A 311 -24.08 2.89 -0.32
C LEU A 311 -24.25 4.07 -1.30
N PRO A 312 -25.19 5.01 -1.05
CA PRO A 312 -25.32 6.23 -1.83
C PRO A 312 -24.00 7.02 -1.86
N THR A 313 -23.57 7.36 -3.08
CA THR A 313 -22.34 8.10 -3.33
C THR A 313 -22.54 9.55 -2.97
N VAL A 314 -21.57 10.14 -2.26
CA VAL A 314 -21.59 11.58 -1.97
C VAL A 314 -20.97 12.40 -3.10
N ASP A 315 -21.50 13.60 -3.34
CA ASP A 315 -20.88 14.59 -4.21
C ASP A 315 -19.69 15.24 -3.49
N LYS A 316 -18.48 14.85 -3.90
CA LYS A 316 -17.22 15.33 -3.31
C LYS A 316 -16.88 16.75 -3.77
N GLU A 317 -17.57 17.28 -4.77
CA GLU A 317 -17.41 18.66 -5.23
C GLU A 317 -18.29 19.64 -4.44
N ASP A 318 -19.33 19.18 -3.73
CA ASP A 318 -20.18 20.08 -2.97
C ASP A 318 -19.38 20.70 -1.80
N PRO A 319 -19.29 22.05 -1.74
CA PRO A 319 -18.44 22.72 -0.75
C PRO A 319 -18.92 22.48 0.68
N THR A 320 -20.21 22.22 0.91
CA THR A 320 -20.73 21.98 2.25
C THR A 320 -20.33 20.60 2.78
N TYR A 321 -20.20 19.60 1.91
CA TYR A 321 -19.65 18.30 2.27
C TYR A 321 -18.14 18.39 2.54
N ARG A 322 -17.39 19.09 1.68
CA ARG A 322 -15.94 19.31 1.87
C ARG A 322 -15.65 20.05 3.18
N ASP A 323 -16.44 21.08 3.50
CA ASP A 323 -16.38 21.80 4.77
C ASP A 323 -16.63 20.88 5.96
N PHE A 324 -17.60 19.97 5.84
CA PHE A 324 -17.95 19.01 6.87
C PHE A 324 -16.86 17.95 7.10
N ILE A 325 -16.16 17.49 6.05
CA ILE A 325 -15.08 16.51 6.19
C ILE A 325 -13.77 17.17 6.66
N PHE A 326 -13.33 18.26 6.01
CA PHE A 326 -12.01 18.86 6.27
C PHE A 326 -11.95 20.40 6.24
N GLY A 327 -12.92 21.11 5.65
CA GLY A 327 -12.79 22.54 5.38
C GLY A 327 -13.01 23.49 6.58
N LYS A 328 -13.68 23.06 7.64
CA LYS A 328 -14.00 23.91 8.81
C LYS A 328 -13.34 23.40 10.11
N PRO A 329 -13.21 24.27 11.14
CA PRO A 329 -13.03 23.78 12.51
C PRO A 329 -14.14 22.77 12.86
N ASP A 330 -13.81 21.75 13.64
CA ASP A 330 -14.72 20.67 14.03
C ASP A 330 -15.25 19.82 12.86
N SER A 331 -14.64 19.91 11.67
CA SER A 331 -14.87 18.94 10.59
C SER A 331 -14.53 17.52 11.06
N VAL A 332 -14.99 16.49 10.35
CA VAL A 332 -14.74 15.08 10.75
C VAL A 332 -13.25 14.82 11.01
N ILE A 333 -12.38 15.21 10.08
CA ILE A 333 -10.93 15.06 10.24
C ILE A 333 -10.42 15.83 11.46
N ASP A 334 -10.84 17.09 11.62
CA ASP A 334 -10.40 17.95 12.71
C ASP A 334 -10.84 17.41 14.09
N TYR A 335 -12.13 17.09 14.21
CA TYR A 335 -12.78 16.62 15.44
C TYR A 335 -12.09 15.38 16.04
N TRP A 336 -11.79 14.39 15.20
CA TRP A 336 -11.17 13.14 15.66
C TRP A 336 -9.64 13.28 15.82
N THR A 337 -8.99 14.08 14.97
CA THR A 337 -7.55 14.34 15.14
C THR A 337 -7.26 15.14 16.42
N GLN A 338 -8.12 16.09 16.82
CA GLN A 338 -8.01 16.77 18.13
C GLN A 338 -8.15 15.81 19.32
N ARG A 339 -8.88 14.70 19.14
CA ARG A 339 -9.06 13.64 20.15
C ARG A 339 -7.92 12.62 20.19
N GLY A 340 -6.86 12.85 19.42
CA GLY A 340 -5.64 12.03 19.48
C GLY A 340 -5.52 10.96 18.41
N VAL A 341 -6.34 10.99 17.35
CA VAL A 341 -6.07 10.17 16.14
C VAL A 341 -4.76 10.63 15.49
N ASP A 342 -3.83 9.71 15.30
CA ASP A 342 -2.48 9.97 14.78
C ASP A 342 -2.39 9.87 13.25
N GLY A 343 -3.37 9.25 12.60
CA GLY A 343 -3.43 9.21 11.15
C GLY A 343 -4.73 8.67 10.60
N TRP A 344 -4.86 8.75 9.28
CA TRP A 344 -6.04 8.30 8.55
C TRP A 344 -5.66 7.40 7.38
N ARG A 345 -6.38 6.29 7.22
CA ARG A 345 -6.43 5.47 6.01
C ARG A 345 -7.69 5.87 5.25
N LEU A 346 -7.56 6.37 4.02
CA LEU A 346 -8.67 6.73 3.16
C LEU A 346 -9.16 5.49 2.42
N ASP A 347 -10.43 5.14 2.64
CA ASP A 347 -11.14 4.11 1.91
C ASP A 347 -11.34 4.51 0.46
N VAL A 348 -11.17 3.54 -0.45
CA VAL A 348 -11.36 3.70 -1.90
C VAL A 348 -10.82 5.04 -2.40
N ALA A 349 -9.54 5.31 -2.13
CA ALA A 349 -8.91 6.59 -2.48
C ALA A 349 -9.04 6.90 -3.98
N ASP A 350 -9.18 5.86 -4.82
CA ASP A 350 -9.50 5.93 -6.25
C ASP A 350 -10.81 6.66 -6.61
N GLU A 351 -11.73 6.80 -5.67
CA GLU A 351 -13.02 7.47 -5.84
C GLU A 351 -13.04 8.93 -5.34
N LEU A 352 -11.94 9.38 -4.71
CA LEU A 352 -11.84 10.70 -4.08
C LEU A 352 -11.02 11.66 -4.94
N PRO A 353 -11.57 12.75 -5.49
CA PRO A 353 -10.82 13.72 -6.29
C PRO A 353 -9.48 14.14 -5.64
N ASP A 354 -8.43 14.36 -6.44
CA ASP A 354 -7.08 14.63 -5.92
C ASP A 354 -7.04 15.88 -5.02
N ASP A 355 -7.86 16.89 -5.35
CA ASP A 355 -7.99 18.12 -4.59
C ASP A 355 -8.78 17.94 -3.27
N PHE A 356 -9.67 16.95 -3.21
CA PHE A 356 -10.34 16.49 -1.99
C PHE A 356 -9.34 15.84 -1.03
N ILE A 357 -8.52 14.91 -1.54
CA ILE A 357 -7.42 14.30 -0.77
C ILE A 357 -6.45 15.39 -0.28
N ALA A 358 -6.06 16.32 -1.16
CA ALA A 358 -5.22 17.44 -0.77
C ALA A 358 -5.88 18.35 0.29
N GLY A 359 -7.21 18.46 0.29
CA GLY A 359 -7.99 19.16 1.32
C GLY A 359 -7.90 18.51 2.69
N ILE A 360 -8.06 17.18 2.75
CA ILE A 360 -7.83 16.39 3.96
C ILE A 360 -6.37 16.57 4.42
N ARG A 361 -5.42 16.46 3.49
CA ARG A 361 -3.99 16.61 3.78
C ARG A 361 -3.67 17.97 4.42
N ARG A 362 -4.13 19.08 3.83
CA ARG A 362 -3.94 20.44 4.39
C ARG A 362 -4.50 20.58 5.81
N THR A 363 -5.59 19.90 6.10
CA THR A 363 -6.26 19.93 7.41
C THR A 363 -5.44 19.16 8.44
N LEU A 364 -4.91 18.00 8.06
CA LEU A 364 -4.03 17.18 8.88
C LEU A 364 -2.67 17.84 9.13
N ASP A 365 -2.11 18.55 8.14
CA ASP A 365 -0.82 19.25 8.26
C ASP A 365 -0.84 20.39 9.31
N ARG A 366 -2.01 20.80 9.81
CA ARG A 366 -2.14 21.71 10.96
C ARG A 366 -1.72 21.06 12.28
N TYR A 367 -1.67 19.73 12.31
CA TYR A 367 -1.28 18.93 13.46
C TYR A 367 0.12 18.34 13.25
N PRO A 368 0.96 18.34 14.29
CA PRO A 368 2.27 17.74 14.19
C PRO A 368 2.15 16.21 14.03
N ASP A 369 3.07 15.66 13.26
CA ASP A 369 3.32 14.22 13.17
C ASP A 369 2.09 13.37 12.84
N LYS A 370 1.28 13.79 11.85
CA LYS A 370 0.15 13.01 11.33
C LYS A 370 0.48 12.35 10.00
N VAL A 371 -0.20 11.24 9.72
CA VAL A 371 -0.07 10.53 8.43
C VAL A 371 -1.41 10.37 7.74
N LEU A 372 -1.34 10.36 6.41
CA LEU A 372 -2.48 10.16 5.52
C LEU A 372 -2.10 9.07 4.52
N ILE A 373 -2.84 7.97 4.54
CA ILE A 373 -2.58 6.76 3.78
C ILE A 373 -3.78 6.52 2.88
N GLY A 374 -3.58 6.18 1.61
CA GLY A 374 -4.69 5.81 0.72
C GLY A 374 -4.78 4.31 0.48
N GLU A 375 -5.99 3.78 0.34
CA GLU A 375 -6.20 2.49 -0.29
C GLU A 375 -6.03 2.61 -1.81
N VAL A 376 -4.90 2.10 -2.33
CA VAL A 376 -4.60 2.04 -3.77
C VAL A 376 -4.01 0.67 -4.07
N TRP A 377 -4.63 -0.11 -4.95
CA TRP A 377 -4.32 -1.53 -5.15
C TRP A 377 -3.14 -1.78 -6.11
N GLU A 378 -2.86 -0.83 -6.98
CA GLU A 378 -1.84 -0.89 -8.02
C GLU A 378 -0.70 0.10 -7.71
N ASP A 379 0.24 0.26 -8.66
CA ASP A 379 1.30 1.23 -8.54
C ASP A 379 0.72 2.65 -8.50
N ALA A 380 0.80 3.27 -7.32
CA ALA A 380 0.20 4.55 -7.02
C ALA A 380 0.91 5.75 -7.69
N SER A 381 2.09 5.55 -8.29
CA SER A 381 2.78 6.61 -9.03
C SER A 381 2.18 6.86 -10.42
N HIS A 382 1.46 5.86 -10.95
CA HIS A 382 0.86 5.92 -12.27
C HIS A 382 -0.54 5.31 -12.28
N LYS A 383 -1.29 5.44 -11.18
CA LYS A 383 -2.65 4.93 -11.15
C LYS A 383 -3.54 5.69 -12.14
N LEU A 384 -4.33 4.94 -12.91
CA LEU A 384 -5.46 5.44 -13.67
C LEU A 384 -6.73 4.96 -12.98
N ALA A 385 -7.60 5.88 -12.59
CA ALA A 385 -8.91 5.59 -12.04
C ALA A 385 -9.94 6.40 -12.83
N TYR A 386 -10.99 5.74 -13.32
CA TYR A 386 -12.06 6.38 -14.10
C TYR A 386 -11.57 7.21 -15.31
N GLY A 387 -10.50 6.73 -15.97
CA GLY A 387 -9.91 7.40 -17.13
C GLY A 387 -9.05 8.63 -16.78
N LEU A 388 -8.85 8.92 -15.49
CA LEU A 388 -8.06 10.04 -15.01
C LEU A 388 -6.78 9.56 -14.33
N ARG A 389 -5.68 10.27 -14.61
CA ARG A 389 -4.42 10.12 -13.88
C ARG A 389 -4.60 10.61 -12.45
N ARG A 390 -4.07 9.84 -11.50
CA ARG A 390 -4.10 10.18 -10.08
C ARG A 390 -2.74 10.62 -9.61
N HIS A 391 -2.69 11.73 -8.89
CA HIS A 391 -1.46 12.42 -8.49
C HIS A 391 -1.14 12.20 -7.00
N TYR A 392 -1.30 10.96 -6.52
CA TYR A 392 -1.23 10.62 -5.09
C TYR A 392 0.13 10.94 -4.44
N LEU A 393 1.21 10.67 -5.16
CA LEU A 393 2.57 10.63 -4.63
C LEU A 393 3.45 11.79 -5.14
N GLU A 394 2.87 12.82 -5.75
CA GLU A 394 3.60 13.94 -6.36
C GLU A 394 3.97 15.07 -5.39
N GLY A 395 3.53 14.97 -4.13
CA GLY A 395 3.78 15.94 -3.06
C GLY A 395 2.58 16.85 -2.77
N GLY A 396 2.11 16.85 -1.52
CA GLY A 396 0.88 17.51 -1.07
C GLY A 396 -0.37 16.63 -1.13
N GLY A 397 -0.21 15.35 -1.48
CA GLY A 397 -1.24 14.33 -1.49
C GLY A 397 -1.08 13.35 -0.33
N LEU A 398 -0.99 12.05 -0.65
CA LEU A 398 -0.83 10.97 0.31
C LEU A 398 0.62 10.86 0.78
N HIS A 399 0.82 10.48 2.05
CA HIS A 399 2.16 10.15 2.57
C HIS A 399 2.59 8.74 2.17
N ALA A 400 1.62 7.82 2.10
CA ALA A 400 1.80 6.43 1.74
C ALA A 400 0.51 5.85 1.15
N VAL A 401 0.59 4.64 0.62
CA VAL A 401 -0.56 3.85 0.19
C VAL A 401 -0.48 2.44 0.78
N MET A 402 -1.61 1.74 0.80
CA MET A 402 -1.63 0.31 1.07
C MET A 402 -0.85 -0.41 -0.03
N ASN A 403 0.30 -1.00 0.29
CA ASN A 403 1.25 -1.51 -0.70
C ASN A 403 0.86 -2.90 -1.23
N TYR A 404 -0.31 -3.00 -1.85
CA TYR A 404 -0.79 -4.19 -2.53
C TYR A 404 0.14 -4.67 -3.66
N PRO A 405 0.89 -3.81 -4.37
CA PRO A 405 1.94 -4.27 -5.28
C PRO A 405 2.98 -5.15 -4.59
N LEU A 406 3.51 -4.72 -3.43
CA LEU A 406 4.47 -5.54 -2.67
C LEU A 406 3.82 -6.82 -2.13
N ARG A 407 2.58 -6.76 -1.66
CA ARG A 407 1.81 -7.95 -1.27
C ARG A 407 1.78 -8.98 -2.38
N ARG A 408 1.46 -8.55 -3.61
CA ARG A 408 1.41 -9.42 -4.79
C ARG A 408 2.77 -10.05 -5.04
N LEU A 409 3.85 -9.28 -4.99
CA LEU A 409 5.22 -9.80 -5.18
C LEU A 409 5.56 -10.90 -4.18
N ILE A 410 5.25 -10.70 -2.89
CA ILE A 410 5.50 -11.69 -1.83
C ILE A 410 4.71 -12.97 -2.09
N ILE A 411 3.40 -12.86 -2.32
CA ILE A 411 2.54 -14.05 -2.52
C ILE A 411 2.95 -14.80 -3.80
N HIS A 412 3.15 -14.08 -4.90
CA HIS A 412 3.39 -14.70 -6.19
C HIS A 412 4.74 -15.40 -6.26
N VAL A 413 5.80 -14.85 -5.65
CA VAL A 413 7.10 -15.54 -5.65
C VAL A 413 7.08 -16.79 -4.77
N LEU A 414 6.36 -16.75 -3.64
CA LEU A 414 6.23 -17.92 -2.74
C LEU A 414 5.34 -19.02 -3.31
N ASN A 415 4.37 -18.68 -4.16
CA ASN A 415 3.55 -19.65 -4.88
C ASN A 415 4.16 -20.08 -6.23
N GLY A 416 5.36 -19.60 -6.59
CA GLY A 416 6.02 -19.93 -7.86
C GLY A 416 5.32 -19.36 -9.11
N ILE A 417 4.45 -18.36 -8.94
CA ILE A 417 3.79 -17.64 -10.04
C ILE A 417 4.78 -16.66 -10.69
N LEU A 418 5.63 -16.01 -9.89
CA LEU A 418 6.74 -15.20 -10.38
C LEU A 418 8.05 -15.95 -10.19
N SER A 419 8.89 -15.93 -11.22
CA SER A 419 10.29 -16.31 -11.07
C SER A 419 11.04 -15.27 -10.22
N PRO A 420 12.17 -15.65 -9.57
CA PRO A 420 12.99 -14.69 -8.84
C PRO A 420 13.48 -13.49 -9.66
N ALA A 421 13.71 -13.68 -10.96
CA ALA A 421 14.12 -12.60 -11.87
C ALA A 421 12.98 -11.60 -12.14
N GLU A 422 11.75 -12.08 -12.30
CA GLU A 422 10.56 -11.23 -12.44
C GLU A 422 10.24 -10.50 -11.13
N TRP A 423 10.31 -11.19 -9.99
CA TRP A 423 10.17 -10.56 -8.67
C TRP A 423 11.16 -9.40 -8.50
N TRP A 424 12.43 -9.62 -8.84
CA TRP A 424 13.47 -8.59 -8.77
C TRP A 424 13.18 -7.41 -9.72
N ARG A 425 12.77 -7.71 -10.97
CA ARG A 425 12.41 -6.71 -11.99
C ARG A 425 11.28 -5.82 -11.52
N GLU A 426 10.22 -6.42 -11.01
CA GLU A 426 9.01 -5.71 -10.58
C GLU A 426 9.28 -4.90 -9.30
N LEU A 427 10.03 -5.44 -8.32
CA LEU A 427 10.43 -4.69 -7.13
C LEU A 427 11.32 -3.49 -7.48
N MET A 428 12.29 -3.68 -8.38
CA MET A 428 13.15 -2.59 -8.83
C MET A 428 12.37 -1.55 -9.65
N THR A 429 11.32 -1.96 -10.37
CA THR A 429 10.42 -1.03 -11.05
C THR A 429 9.66 -0.17 -10.05
N LEU A 430 9.07 -0.77 -9.01
CA LEU A 430 8.42 -0.01 -7.93
C LEU A 430 9.40 0.96 -7.25
N LYS A 431 10.64 0.52 -7.01
CA LYS A 431 11.70 1.35 -6.44
C LYS A 431 12.09 2.52 -7.36
N GLU A 432 12.02 2.34 -8.68
CA GLU A 432 12.28 3.41 -9.65
C GLU A 432 11.10 4.38 -9.76
N ASN A 433 9.88 3.86 -9.71
CA ASN A 433 8.65 4.62 -9.93
C ASN A 433 8.28 5.50 -8.72
N TYR A 434 8.45 4.99 -7.50
CA TYR A 434 8.04 5.68 -6.29
C TYR A 434 9.03 6.76 -5.84
N PRO A 435 8.54 7.84 -5.19
CA PRO A 435 9.39 8.67 -4.34
C PRO A 435 10.18 7.80 -3.37
N ALA A 436 11.45 8.17 -3.12
CA ALA A 436 12.32 7.39 -2.24
C ALA A 436 11.70 7.16 -0.86
N THR A 437 11.04 8.17 -0.29
CA THR A 437 10.34 8.07 0.99
C THR A 437 9.10 7.19 0.91
N THR A 438 8.33 7.23 -0.17
CA THR A 438 7.21 6.31 -0.34
C THR A 438 7.68 4.86 -0.44
N PHE A 439 8.72 4.56 -1.22
CA PHE A 439 9.26 3.20 -1.28
C PHE A 439 9.79 2.72 0.09
N GLN A 440 10.48 3.59 0.83
CA GLN A 440 11.03 3.28 2.16
C GLN A 440 9.98 3.13 3.26
N TYR A 441 8.84 3.83 3.14
CA TYR A 441 7.85 3.98 4.22
C TYR A 441 6.42 3.66 3.79
N ASN A 442 6.22 2.92 2.70
CA ASN A 442 4.87 2.55 2.27
C ASN A 442 4.16 1.66 3.29
N PHE A 443 2.82 1.62 3.29
CA PHE A 443 2.06 0.84 4.26
C PHE A 443 1.90 -0.61 3.78
N ASN A 444 2.84 -1.46 4.16
CA ASN A 444 2.97 -2.83 3.64
C ASN A 444 2.00 -3.79 4.33
N ASN A 445 1.30 -4.63 3.58
CA ASN A 445 0.42 -5.66 4.13
C ASN A 445 0.61 -6.99 3.37
N ILE A 446 0.26 -8.10 4.02
CA ILE A 446 0.17 -9.43 3.37
C ILE A 446 -1.25 -10.00 3.42
N GLY A 447 -2.08 -9.49 4.33
CA GLY A 447 -3.50 -9.74 4.44
C GLY A 447 -4.19 -8.47 4.92
N THR A 448 -5.47 -8.34 4.62
CA THR A 448 -6.36 -7.27 5.09
C THR A 448 -7.79 -7.81 5.17
N HIS A 449 -8.70 -7.00 5.71
CA HIS A 449 -10.13 -7.29 5.71
C HIS A 449 -10.82 -7.34 4.33
N ASP A 450 -10.14 -6.97 3.24
CA ASP A 450 -10.69 -7.03 1.86
C ASP A 450 -10.05 -8.14 1.01
N THR A 451 -9.11 -8.87 1.59
CA THR A 451 -8.42 -9.98 0.91
C THR A 451 -8.67 -11.28 1.63
N PRO A 452 -8.67 -12.43 0.93
CA PRO A 452 -8.54 -13.72 1.61
C PRO A 452 -7.31 -13.74 2.50
N ARG A 453 -7.39 -14.49 3.61
CA ARG A 453 -6.31 -14.55 4.59
C ARG A 453 -5.05 -15.11 3.96
N ILE A 454 -3.90 -14.59 4.38
CA ILE A 454 -2.61 -14.90 3.77
C ILE A 454 -2.30 -16.41 3.79
N LEU A 455 -2.66 -17.12 4.87
CA LEU A 455 -2.47 -18.57 4.94
C LEU A 455 -3.30 -19.31 3.88
N THR A 456 -4.54 -18.90 3.65
CA THR A 456 -5.39 -19.44 2.57
C THR A 456 -4.81 -19.13 1.19
N MET A 457 -4.25 -17.92 0.99
CA MET A 457 -3.58 -17.53 -0.26
C MET A 457 -2.28 -18.30 -0.53
N LEU A 458 -1.68 -18.89 0.50
CA LEU A 458 -0.46 -19.69 0.45
C LEU A 458 -0.75 -21.19 0.54
N GLU A 459 -1.96 -21.61 0.14
CA GLU A 459 -2.37 -23.02 0.07
C GLU A 459 -2.26 -23.74 1.42
N GLU A 460 -2.51 -22.99 2.50
CA GLU A 460 -2.42 -23.47 3.89
C GLU A 460 -1.02 -23.94 4.30
N ASN A 461 0.02 -23.57 3.53
CA ASN A 461 1.41 -23.86 3.84
C ASN A 461 1.95 -22.88 4.91
N GLN A 462 2.08 -23.37 6.14
CA GLN A 462 2.59 -22.59 7.28
C GLN A 462 4.05 -22.15 7.09
N GLN A 463 4.87 -22.93 6.39
CA GLN A 463 6.26 -22.54 6.13
C GLN A 463 6.32 -21.34 5.17
N ARG A 464 5.47 -21.32 4.13
CA ARG A 464 5.32 -20.15 3.26
C ARG A 464 4.76 -18.94 4.01
N LEU A 465 3.83 -19.15 4.95
CA LEU A 465 3.35 -18.06 5.82
C LEU A 465 4.50 -17.44 6.62
N ARG A 466 5.38 -18.28 7.20
CA ARG A 466 6.58 -17.81 7.92
C ARG A 466 7.50 -17.01 7.01
N LEU A 467 7.73 -17.47 5.77
CA LEU A 467 8.49 -16.71 4.77
C LEU A 467 7.82 -15.38 4.40
N ALA A 468 6.49 -15.35 4.27
CA ALA A 468 5.74 -14.13 3.97
C ALA A 468 5.84 -13.09 5.11
N VAL A 469 5.76 -13.54 6.37
CA VAL A 469 5.98 -12.69 7.55
C VAL A 469 7.43 -12.16 7.57
N GLN A 470 8.41 -13.01 7.29
CA GLN A 470 9.81 -12.60 7.20
C GLN A 470 10.01 -11.54 6.11
N LEU A 471 9.46 -11.76 4.91
CA LEU A 471 9.50 -10.80 3.81
C LEU A 471 8.83 -9.47 4.17
N LEU A 472 7.63 -9.51 4.79
CA LEU A 472 6.92 -8.32 5.26
C LEU A 472 7.77 -7.47 6.23
N LEU A 473 8.48 -8.15 7.14
CA LEU A 473 9.21 -7.50 8.23
C LEU A 473 10.66 -7.12 7.88
N THR A 474 11.16 -7.54 6.71
CA THR A 474 12.53 -7.28 6.28
C THR A 474 12.63 -6.50 4.96
N LEU A 475 11.56 -6.40 4.17
CA LEU A 475 11.50 -5.51 3.00
C LEU A 475 11.22 -4.05 3.40
N PRO A 476 11.59 -3.05 2.57
CA PRO A 476 11.37 -1.64 2.87
C PRO A 476 9.88 -1.30 3.00
N GLY A 477 9.54 -0.44 3.96
CA GLY A 477 8.19 0.01 4.28
C GLY A 477 7.81 -0.17 5.74
N VAL A 478 6.62 0.30 6.09
CA VAL A 478 6.00 0.15 7.41
C VAL A 478 5.11 -1.10 7.37
N PRO A 479 5.50 -2.20 8.02
CA PRO A 479 4.74 -3.45 8.00
C PRO A 479 3.44 -3.31 8.77
N CYS A 480 2.35 -3.85 8.23
CA CYS A 480 1.03 -3.94 8.81
C CYS A 480 0.55 -5.39 8.80
N LEU A 481 0.40 -5.97 9.99
CA LEU A 481 -0.11 -7.32 10.18
C LEU A 481 -1.63 -7.28 10.36
N TYR A 482 -2.37 -8.17 9.69
CA TYR A 482 -3.81 -8.28 9.88
C TYR A 482 -4.14 -9.25 11.01
N TYR A 483 -5.02 -8.84 11.92
CA TYR A 483 -5.24 -9.57 13.18
C TYR A 483 -5.51 -11.06 12.96
N GLY A 484 -4.74 -11.90 13.63
CA GLY A 484 -4.90 -13.36 13.59
C GLY A 484 -4.17 -14.08 12.47
N ASP A 485 -3.50 -13.36 11.56
CA ASP A 485 -2.54 -13.99 10.64
C ASP A 485 -1.37 -14.63 11.41
N GLU A 486 -0.99 -14.07 12.57
CA GLU A 486 -0.07 -14.67 13.54
C GLU A 486 -0.63 -15.87 14.30
N ALA A 487 -1.95 -16.08 14.24
CA ALA A 487 -2.65 -17.16 14.90
C ALA A 487 -3.12 -18.24 13.92
N LEU A 488 -2.55 -18.29 12.71
CA LEU A 488 -2.88 -19.25 11.65
C LEU A 488 -4.35 -19.21 11.20
N MET A 489 -4.99 -18.04 11.28
CA MET A 489 -6.39 -17.92 10.85
C MET A 489 -6.54 -18.16 9.34
N LEU A 490 -7.50 -19.00 8.99
CA LEU A 490 -7.96 -19.25 7.63
C LEU A 490 -9.20 -18.41 7.30
N GLY A 491 -9.32 -18.00 6.05
CA GLY A 491 -10.54 -17.35 5.57
C GLY A 491 -10.47 -17.03 4.08
N GLY A 492 -11.54 -17.37 3.35
CA GLY A 492 -11.73 -17.06 1.94
C GLY A 492 -12.11 -15.59 1.70
N LYS A 493 -13.00 -15.33 0.74
CA LYS A 493 -13.48 -13.97 0.48
C LYS A 493 -14.38 -13.45 1.61
N ASP A 494 -14.60 -12.15 1.63
CA ASP A 494 -15.59 -11.50 2.50
C ASP A 494 -16.93 -12.26 2.48
N PRO A 495 -17.47 -12.68 3.64
CA PRO A 495 -17.04 -12.33 5.01
C PRO A 495 -16.09 -13.31 5.71
N ASP A 496 -15.71 -14.44 5.10
CA ASP A 496 -14.95 -15.52 5.76
C ASP A 496 -13.56 -15.09 6.24
N ASN A 497 -12.94 -14.08 5.62
CA ASN A 497 -11.68 -13.47 6.09
C ASN A 497 -11.82 -12.62 7.37
N ARG A 498 -13.04 -12.41 7.88
CA ARG A 498 -13.33 -11.56 9.05
C ARG A 498 -13.81 -12.40 10.25
N ALA A 499 -13.37 -13.65 10.37
CA ALA A 499 -13.68 -14.49 11.52
C ALA A 499 -13.18 -13.90 12.84
N PHE A 500 -13.76 -14.31 13.97
CA PHE A 500 -13.34 -13.83 15.29
C PHE A 500 -11.94 -14.32 15.67
N TYR A 501 -11.16 -13.51 16.37
CA TYR A 501 -9.81 -13.87 16.79
C TYR A 501 -9.84 -15.06 17.79
N PRO A 502 -9.07 -16.14 17.56
CA PRO A 502 -9.16 -17.38 18.34
C PRO A 502 -8.37 -17.29 19.66
N TRP A 503 -8.77 -16.43 20.60
CA TRP A 503 -8.04 -16.21 21.86
C TRP A 503 -7.79 -17.49 22.68
N ALA A 504 -8.69 -18.47 22.60
CA ALA A 504 -8.58 -19.73 23.32
C ALA A 504 -7.66 -20.76 22.63
N ASP A 505 -7.59 -20.71 21.29
CA ASP A 505 -7.03 -21.78 20.45
C ASP A 505 -5.87 -21.30 19.55
N ALA A 506 -5.35 -20.09 19.76
CA ALA A 506 -4.26 -19.54 18.97
C ALA A 506 -2.98 -20.39 19.11
N ASP A 507 -2.35 -20.72 17.98
CA ASP A 507 -1.08 -21.44 17.94
C ASP A 507 0.05 -20.59 18.55
N GLN A 508 0.46 -20.94 19.76
CA GLN A 508 1.45 -20.16 20.50
C GLN A 508 2.85 -20.19 19.86
N ALA A 509 3.20 -21.27 19.15
CA ALA A 509 4.50 -21.36 18.49
C ALA A 509 4.56 -20.42 17.27
N GLN A 510 3.48 -20.30 16.51
CA GLN A 510 3.37 -19.33 15.44
C GLN A 510 3.33 -17.90 15.99
N VAL A 511 2.54 -17.62 17.03
CA VAL A 511 2.50 -16.30 17.66
C VAL A 511 3.88 -15.90 18.16
N GLN A 512 4.60 -16.81 18.81
CA GLN A 512 5.98 -16.57 19.25
C GLN A 512 6.92 -16.29 18.07
N PHE A 513 6.86 -17.10 16.99
CA PHE A 513 7.65 -16.87 15.79
C PHE A 513 7.42 -15.47 15.22
N VAL A 514 6.16 -15.05 15.06
CA VAL A 514 5.83 -13.72 14.54
C VAL A 514 6.32 -12.62 15.49
N THR A 515 6.16 -12.83 16.81
CA THR A 515 6.64 -11.91 17.85
C THR A 515 8.15 -11.69 17.74
N GLU A 516 8.94 -12.76 17.58
CA GLU A 516 10.40 -12.67 17.43
C GLU A 516 10.80 -11.81 16.21
N TRP A 517 10.11 -11.96 15.08
CA TRP A 517 10.37 -11.15 13.88
C TRP A 517 9.92 -9.70 14.02
N LEU A 518 8.82 -9.44 14.71
CA LEU A 518 8.36 -8.08 15.02
C LEU A 518 9.39 -7.36 15.91
N HIS A 519 9.91 -8.04 16.94
CA HIS A 519 11.01 -7.52 17.77
C HIS A 519 12.30 -7.33 16.98
N TRP A 520 12.65 -8.26 16.08
CA TRP A 520 13.81 -8.09 15.20
C TRP A 520 13.67 -6.80 14.37
N ARG A 521 12.52 -6.57 13.73
CA ARG A 521 12.27 -5.33 12.98
C ARG A 521 12.40 -4.07 13.86
N ARG A 522 11.84 -4.11 15.08
CA ARG A 522 11.93 -3.03 16.08
C ARG A 522 13.35 -2.74 16.54
N GLN A 523 14.22 -3.74 16.59
CA GLN A 523 15.64 -3.62 16.97
C GLN A 523 16.52 -3.12 15.81
N HIS A 524 15.99 -3.08 14.59
CA HIS A 524 16.69 -2.65 13.38
C HIS A 524 16.07 -1.38 12.75
N PRO A 525 15.82 -0.29 13.50
CA PRO A 525 15.22 0.92 12.95
C PRO A 525 16.10 1.60 11.90
N TRP A 526 17.41 1.33 11.88
CA TRP A 526 18.33 1.87 10.89
C TRP A 526 18.06 1.37 9.46
N LEU A 527 17.44 0.18 9.30
CA LEU A 527 17.07 -0.36 7.98
C LEU A 527 16.14 0.58 7.19
N ASN A 528 15.38 1.41 7.90
CA ASN A 528 14.46 2.39 7.35
C ASN A 528 15.16 3.50 6.57
N ALA A 529 16.36 3.89 6.99
CA ALA A 529 17.17 4.93 6.37
C ALA A 529 18.35 4.38 5.57
N ALA A 530 18.62 3.08 5.66
CA ALA A 530 19.72 2.42 5.00
C ALA A 530 19.55 2.40 3.47
N HIS A 531 20.67 2.26 2.76
CA HIS A 531 20.61 1.88 1.37
C HIS A 531 20.07 0.46 1.24
N PHE A 532 19.34 0.19 0.15
CA PHE A 532 18.71 -1.09 -0.12
C PHE A 532 18.93 -1.51 -1.57
N ALA A 533 19.31 -2.77 -1.79
CA ALA A 533 19.42 -3.34 -3.13
C ALA A 533 18.99 -4.81 -3.15
N PRO A 534 17.99 -5.18 -3.97
CA PRO A 534 17.62 -6.56 -4.20
C PRO A 534 18.45 -7.21 -5.30
N PHE A 535 18.52 -8.53 -5.26
CA PHE A 535 19.13 -9.42 -6.25
C PHE A 535 18.39 -10.76 -6.26
N TYR A 536 18.80 -11.68 -7.13
CA TYR A 536 18.20 -13.01 -7.19
C TYR A 536 19.26 -14.10 -7.44
N LEU A 537 18.87 -15.34 -7.15
CA LEU A 537 19.66 -16.56 -7.27
C LEU A 537 19.00 -17.47 -8.31
N ALA A 538 19.57 -17.46 -9.51
CA ALA A 538 19.09 -18.24 -10.66
C ALA A 538 17.55 -18.22 -10.76
N ASP A 539 16.92 -19.38 -10.67
CA ASP A 539 15.47 -19.59 -10.72
C ASP A 539 14.87 -20.01 -9.37
N TYR A 540 15.67 -20.11 -8.30
CA TYR A 540 15.25 -20.74 -7.04
C TYR A 540 15.23 -19.83 -5.82
N GLY A 541 15.83 -18.63 -5.87
CA GLY A 541 15.93 -17.79 -4.68
C GLY A 541 15.95 -16.30 -4.94
N ILE A 542 15.51 -15.54 -3.96
CA ILE A 542 15.56 -14.08 -3.92
C ILE A 542 16.49 -13.62 -2.80
N GLY A 543 17.08 -12.45 -2.95
CA GLY A 543 17.89 -11.86 -1.89
C GLY A 543 17.93 -10.35 -1.94
N TYR A 544 18.33 -9.72 -0.85
CA TYR A 544 18.50 -8.27 -0.77
C TYR A 544 19.45 -7.92 0.36
N SER A 545 20.06 -6.75 0.25
CA SER A 545 20.96 -6.24 1.27
C SER A 545 20.62 -4.81 1.67
N TYR A 546 20.82 -4.53 2.95
CA TYR A 546 20.86 -3.20 3.52
C TYR A 546 22.27 -2.85 3.97
N TRP A 547 22.67 -1.60 3.79
CA TRP A 547 23.94 -1.09 4.32
C TRP A 547 23.87 0.38 4.70
N GLN A 548 24.51 0.72 5.82
CA GLN A 548 24.69 2.09 6.27
C GLN A 548 25.91 2.18 7.21
N GLY A 549 26.94 2.92 6.80
CA GLY A 549 28.22 2.90 7.51
C GLY A 549 28.79 1.48 7.56
N ASP A 550 29.12 1.01 8.77
CA ASP A 550 29.66 -0.34 9.01
C ASP A 550 28.57 -1.41 9.20
N GLN A 551 27.28 -1.03 9.26
CA GLN A 551 26.18 -1.97 9.43
C GLN A 551 25.74 -2.54 8.09
N THR A 552 25.69 -3.86 8.00
CA THR A 552 25.19 -4.58 6.82
C THR A 552 24.21 -5.66 7.22
N VAL A 553 23.17 -5.87 6.40
CA VAL A 553 22.26 -7.02 6.53
C VAL A 553 22.09 -7.63 5.15
N LEU A 554 22.16 -8.95 5.09
CA LEU A 554 21.89 -9.74 3.90
C LEU A 554 20.75 -10.72 4.22
N VAL A 555 19.67 -10.63 3.44
CA VAL A 555 18.56 -11.57 3.51
C VAL A 555 18.56 -12.40 2.25
N VAL A 556 18.45 -13.72 2.39
CA VAL A 556 18.35 -14.65 1.26
C VAL A 556 17.29 -15.69 1.54
N ILE A 557 16.43 -15.93 0.55
CA ILE A 557 15.33 -16.87 0.65
C ILE A 557 15.42 -17.84 -0.52
N ASN A 558 15.43 -19.15 -0.21
CA ASN A 558 15.16 -20.19 -1.18
C ASN A 558 13.64 -20.39 -1.25
N VAL A 559 13.05 -20.10 -2.41
CA VAL A 559 11.60 -20.20 -2.64
C VAL A 559 11.18 -21.57 -3.18
N THR A 560 12.13 -22.48 -3.36
CA THR A 560 11.87 -23.88 -3.76
C THR A 560 11.88 -24.81 -2.55
N THR A 561 11.27 -25.99 -2.68
CA THR A 561 11.19 -26.99 -1.59
C THR A 561 12.50 -27.74 -1.36
N GLU A 562 13.40 -27.76 -2.33
CA GLU A 562 14.66 -28.48 -2.25
C GLU A 562 15.79 -27.59 -1.74
N PRO A 563 16.68 -28.09 -0.88
CA PRO A 563 17.91 -27.38 -0.52
C PRO A 563 18.77 -27.07 -1.74
N ARG A 564 19.35 -25.87 -1.79
CA ARG A 564 20.22 -25.42 -2.89
C ARG A 564 21.55 -24.92 -2.36
N THR A 565 22.65 -25.40 -2.95
CA THR A 565 24.00 -24.89 -2.69
C THR A 565 24.31 -23.78 -3.66
N VAL A 566 24.59 -22.59 -3.14
CA VAL A 566 24.79 -21.40 -3.96
C VAL A 566 26.13 -21.47 -4.70
N THR A 567 26.10 -21.28 -6.02
CA THR A 567 27.29 -21.10 -6.85
C THR A 567 27.48 -19.63 -7.24
N SER A 568 28.68 -19.26 -7.68
CA SER A 568 28.94 -17.90 -8.17
C SER A 568 28.11 -17.53 -9.40
N HIS A 569 27.67 -18.53 -10.18
CA HIS A 569 26.87 -18.32 -11.39
C HIS A 569 25.40 -18.07 -11.09
N ASP A 570 24.92 -18.53 -9.93
CA ASP A 570 23.54 -18.34 -9.48
C ASP A 570 23.28 -16.86 -9.14
N LEU A 571 24.27 -16.20 -8.51
CA LEU A 571 24.16 -14.86 -7.96
C LEU A 571 24.07 -13.78 -9.06
N LYS A 572 22.91 -13.15 -9.20
CA LYS A 572 22.69 -12.04 -10.14
C LYS A 572 22.73 -10.69 -9.40
N LEU A 573 23.95 -10.21 -9.17
CA LEU A 573 24.23 -9.04 -8.31
C LEU A 573 24.33 -7.71 -9.07
N SER A 574 23.74 -7.62 -10.26
CA SER A 574 23.79 -6.40 -11.07
C SER A 574 23.11 -5.23 -10.34
N GLY A 575 23.82 -4.11 -10.19
CA GLY A 575 23.31 -2.89 -9.54
C GLY A 575 23.75 -2.73 -8.08
N LEU A 576 24.39 -3.73 -7.48
CA LEU A 576 25.05 -3.60 -6.18
C LEU A 576 26.43 -2.93 -6.33
N PRO A 577 26.89 -2.15 -5.33
CA PRO A 577 28.29 -1.73 -5.23
C PRO A 577 29.23 -2.93 -5.32
N LEU A 578 30.35 -2.78 -6.02
CA LEU A 578 31.26 -3.90 -6.32
C LEU A 578 31.76 -4.62 -5.07
N ASP A 579 32.12 -3.88 -4.03
CA ASP A 579 32.62 -4.46 -2.78
C ASP A 579 31.51 -5.22 -2.04
N LEU A 580 30.29 -4.68 -2.02
CA LEU A 580 29.13 -5.38 -1.47
C LEU A 580 28.80 -6.67 -2.24
N ALA A 581 28.88 -6.62 -3.58
CA ALA A 581 28.67 -7.80 -4.41
C ALA A 581 29.72 -8.90 -4.11
N ARG A 582 30.99 -8.52 -3.91
CA ARG A 582 32.05 -9.46 -3.51
C ARG A 582 31.81 -10.04 -2.12
N ALA A 583 31.41 -9.21 -1.15
CA ALA A 583 31.06 -9.63 0.21
C ALA A 583 29.91 -10.66 0.19
N ILE A 584 28.85 -10.40 -0.60
CA ILE A 584 27.73 -11.32 -0.78
C ILE A 584 28.22 -12.64 -1.40
N GLN A 585 29.07 -12.60 -2.43
CA GLN A 585 29.65 -13.80 -3.03
C GLN A 585 30.46 -14.60 -2.02
N HIS A 586 31.34 -13.96 -1.26
CA HIS A 586 32.13 -14.61 -0.22
C HIS A 586 31.24 -15.24 0.86
N CYS A 587 30.17 -14.55 1.24
CA CYS A 587 29.23 -15.01 2.25
C CYS A 587 28.40 -16.21 1.79
N LEU A 588 27.94 -16.23 0.54
CA LEU A 588 26.94 -17.22 0.08
C LEU A 588 27.53 -18.39 -0.71
N VAL A 589 28.57 -18.18 -1.52
CA VAL A 589 29.09 -19.25 -2.38
C VAL A 589 29.53 -20.45 -1.55
N THR A 590 29.15 -21.65 -1.98
CA THR A 590 29.31 -22.95 -1.27
C THR A 590 28.38 -23.18 -0.07
N ARG A 591 27.57 -22.20 0.35
CA ARG A 591 26.57 -22.42 1.40
C ARG A 591 25.31 -23.06 0.83
N THR A 592 24.79 -24.06 1.54
CA THR A 592 23.47 -24.64 1.28
C THR A 592 22.40 -23.87 2.04
N ILE A 593 21.39 -23.38 1.32
CA ILE A 593 20.16 -22.80 1.86
C ILE A 593 19.08 -23.89 1.79
N GLY A 594 18.42 -24.19 2.91
CA GLY A 594 17.35 -25.18 2.94
C GLY A 594 16.18 -24.80 2.02
N GLY A 595 15.34 -25.76 1.67
CA GLY A 595 14.10 -25.47 0.95
C GLY A 595 13.15 -24.62 1.79
N GLU A 596 12.45 -23.68 1.15
CA GLU A 596 11.54 -22.73 1.79
C GLU A 596 12.15 -22.08 3.05
N GLN A 597 13.45 -21.75 3.01
CA GLN A 597 14.21 -21.20 4.12
C GLN A 597 14.62 -19.76 3.85
N CYS A 598 14.37 -18.88 4.82
CA CYS A 598 14.96 -17.55 4.92
C CYS A 598 16.22 -17.58 5.79
N ARG A 599 17.28 -16.90 5.36
CA ARG A 599 18.48 -16.62 6.14
C ARG A 599 18.73 -15.13 6.20
N VAL A 600 18.96 -14.63 7.41
CA VAL A 600 19.39 -13.25 7.66
C VAL A 600 20.82 -13.31 8.21
N ILE A 601 21.71 -12.54 7.61
CA ILE A 601 23.13 -12.48 7.96
C ILE A 601 23.48 -11.01 8.21
N GLU A 602 23.83 -10.70 9.44
CA GLU A 602 24.16 -9.34 9.88
C GLU A 602 25.68 -9.14 9.93
N ASN A 603 26.13 -7.90 9.69
CA ASN A 603 27.51 -7.45 9.75
C ASN A 603 28.48 -8.35 8.95
N PHE A 604 28.06 -8.76 7.76
CA PHE A 604 28.89 -9.53 6.86
C PHE A 604 29.88 -8.61 6.12
N THR A 605 31.07 -9.14 5.87
CA THR A 605 32.21 -8.44 5.28
C THR A 605 32.67 -9.07 3.98
#